data_AF-A0A7W8DPU0-F1
#
_entry.id   AF-A0A7W8DPU0-F1
#
_cell.length_a   1.000
_cell.length_b   1.000
_cell.length_c   1.000
_cell.angle_alpha   90.00
_cell.angle_beta   90.00
_cell.angle_gamma   90.00
#
_symmetry.space_group_name_H-M   'P 1'
#
loop_
_entity.id
_entity.type
_entity.pdbx_description
1 polymer ?
#
loop_
_entity_poly.entity_id
_entity_poly.type
_entity_poly.pdbx_seq_one_letter_code
_entity_poly.pdbx_strand_id
1 'polypeptide(L)'
;MRKSSLILAAAAALLAPCLHAHSLHQSTAEAEFNAVTQKLEISLTVFLSDLELALQKQQEKPPAQDTTFDSKIQAYLAQTFVVTDAAGHIAPLLWVGRELEADSLKSGDPVLTLFFEIVLPQGLQACTLRHAVFNELFEDQVQLLSLRIGSQKSQRLFSKKAVAQVLLQ
;
A
#
# COMPACT_ATOMS: atom_id res chain seq x y z
N MET A 1 10.99 42.60 -58.92
CA MET A 1 9.67 43.02 -58.43
C MET A 1 9.11 41.92 -57.54
N ARG A 2 8.73 42.29 -56.31
CA ARG A 2 8.24 41.41 -55.23
C ARG A 2 6.92 40.74 -55.62
N LYS A 3 6.74 39.45 -55.31
CA LYS A 3 5.43 38.87 -54.93
C LYS A 3 5.62 37.80 -53.86
N SER A 4 4.85 37.95 -52.80
CA SER A 4 4.99 37.34 -51.49
C SER A 4 4.23 36.02 -51.35
N SER A 5 4.72 35.20 -50.42
CA SER A 5 4.05 34.29 -49.46
C SER A 5 2.79 33.50 -49.84
N LEU A 6 2.83 32.21 -49.49
CA LEU A 6 1.83 31.54 -48.66
C LEU A 6 2.51 30.34 -47.97
N ILE A 7 2.89 30.51 -46.70
CA ILE A 7 3.33 29.39 -45.84
C ILE A 7 2.06 28.86 -45.18
N LEU A 8 1.71 27.60 -45.51
CA LEU A 8 0.61 26.88 -44.92
C LEU A 8 1.04 26.39 -43.53
N ALA A 9 0.62 27.07 -42.47
CA ALA A 9 0.80 26.61 -41.11
C ALA A 9 -0.26 25.54 -40.79
N ALA A 10 0.09 24.27 -40.96
CA ALA A 10 -0.71 23.17 -40.43
C ALA A 10 -0.43 23.05 -38.93
N ALA A 11 -1.34 23.56 -38.11
CA ALA A 11 -1.36 23.35 -36.67
C ALA A 11 -1.68 21.87 -36.39
N ALA A 12 -0.64 21.05 -36.25
CA ALA A 12 -0.78 19.72 -35.68
C ALA A 12 -1.08 19.89 -34.18
N ALA A 13 -2.35 19.76 -33.82
CA ALA A 13 -2.79 19.69 -32.44
C ALA A 13 -2.07 18.53 -31.75
N LEU A 14 -1.14 18.88 -30.85
CA LEU A 14 -0.55 17.96 -29.89
C LEU A 14 -1.66 17.54 -28.91
N LEU A 15 -2.44 16.53 -29.29
CA LEU A 15 -3.15 15.71 -28.33
C LEU A 15 -2.08 14.89 -27.62
N ALA A 16 -1.49 15.45 -26.57
CA ALA A 16 -0.72 14.67 -25.62
C ALA A 16 -1.71 13.80 -24.85
N PRO A 17 -1.73 12.47 -25.01
CA PRO A 17 -2.41 11.64 -24.04
C PRO A 17 -1.73 11.85 -22.69
N CYS A 18 -2.50 12.21 -21.67
CA CYS A 18 -2.06 12.13 -20.28
C CYS A 18 -1.86 10.63 -19.96
N LEU A 19 -0.71 10.07 -20.36
CA LEU A 19 -0.24 8.82 -19.80
C LEU A 19 0.04 9.08 -18.32
N HIS A 20 -0.95 8.83 -17.48
CA HIS A 20 -0.74 8.57 -16.05
C HIS A 20 -0.10 7.19 -15.95
N ALA A 21 1.17 7.12 -16.30
CA ALA A 21 2.01 5.98 -16.01
C ALA A 21 2.58 6.19 -14.62
N HIS A 22 1.88 5.71 -13.59
CA HIS A 22 2.55 5.35 -12.35
C HIS A 22 3.44 4.16 -12.70
N SER A 23 4.65 4.43 -13.20
CA SER A 23 5.58 3.38 -13.64
C SER A 23 6.15 2.56 -12.47
N LEU A 24 5.75 2.89 -11.24
CA LEU A 24 6.25 2.30 -10.01
C LEU A 24 5.09 1.91 -9.09
N HIS A 25 4.64 0.66 -9.22
CA HIS A 25 3.65 0.05 -8.34
C HIS A 25 4.32 -0.41 -7.04
N GLN A 26 4.29 0.44 -6.00
CA GLN A 26 4.95 0.15 -4.73
C GLN A 26 4.12 0.55 -3.51
N SER A 27 4.35 -0.14 -2.40
CA SER A 27 3.92 0.29 -1.07
C SER A 27 5.08 0.21 -0.10
N THR A 28 5.13 1.13 0.87
CA THR A 28 6.16 1.12 1.92
C THR A 28 5.51 0.99 3.28
N ALA A 29 6.02 0.08 4.10
CA ALA A 29 5.59 -0.12 5.47
C ALA A 29 6.77 0.12 6.42
N GLU A 30 6.56 0.94 7.43
CA GLU A 30 7.40 1.00 8.61
C GLU A 30 6.70 0.26 9.74
N ALA A 31 7.40 -0.68 10.39
CA ALA A 31 6.87 -1.44 11.48
C ALA A 31 7.84 -1.43 12.67
N GLU A 32 7.30 -1.23 13.86
CA GLU A 32 8.05 -1.24 15.11
C GLU A 32 7.42 -2.20 16.10
N PHE A 33 8.22 -3.09 16.68
CA PHE A 33 7.74 -3.92 17.77
C PHE A 33 7.96 -3.25 19.12
N ASN A 34 6.85 -3.01 19.81
CA ASN A 34 6.82 -2.51 21.17
C ASN A 34 6.68 -3.68 22.15
N ALA A 35 7.78 -4.03 22.80
CA ALA A 35 7.82 -5.17 23.73
C ALA A 35 6.98 -4.93 25.01
N VAL A 36 6.69 -3.68 25.37
CA VAL A 36 5.89 -3.33 26.55
C VAL A 36 4.40 -3.56 26.28
N THR A 37 3.92 -3.09 25.11
CA THR A 37 2.51 -3.27 24.71
C THR A 37 2.27 -4.61 24.04
N GLN A 38 3.33 -5.33 23.64
CA GLN A 38 3.31 -6.56 22.88
C GLN A 38 2.59 -6.41 21.54
N LYS A 39 2.86 -5.29 20.87
CA LYS A 39 2.25 -4.95 19.58
C LYS A 39 3.31 -4.63 18.55
N LEU A 40 3.04 -5.04 17.32
CA LEU A 40 3.71 -4.48 16.15
C LEU A 40 2.90 -3.28 15.70
N GLU A 41 3.49 -2.08 15.77
CA GLU A 41 2.90 -0.82 15.34
C GLU A 41 3.31 -0.57 13.88
N ILE A 42 2.36 -0.33 12.98
CA ILE A 42 2.60 -0.23 11.54
C ILE A 42 2.08 1.08 10.96
N SER A 43 2.94 1.71 10.15
CA SER A 43 2.60 2.80 9.23
C SER A 43 2.77 2.29 7.80
N LEU A 44 1.68 2.13 7.07
CA LEU A 44 1.66 1.65 5.69
C LEU A 44 1.28 2.79 4.75
N THR A 45 2.20 3.18 3.90
CA THR A 45 2.04 4.27 2.94
C THR A 45 1.75 3.70 1.56
N VAL A 46 0.66 4.18 0.96
CA VAL A 46 0.13 3.73 -0.34
C VAL A 46 -0.36 4.89 -1.18
N PHE A 47 -0.37 4.75 -2.50
CA PHE A 47 -1.10 5.66 -3.38
C PHE A 47 -2.61 5.50 -3.17
N LEU A 48 -3.31 6.63 -3.04
CA LEU A 48 -4.75 6.65 -2.77
C LEU A 48 -5.53 6.06 -3.95
N SER A 49 -5.12 6.37 -5.18
CA SER A 49 -5.75 5.88 -6.41
C SER A 49 -5.72 4.35 -6.50
N ASP A 50 -4.57 3.74 -6.21
CA ASP A 50 -4.40 2.28 -6.16
C ASP A 50 -5.23 1.64 -5.05
N LEU A 51 -5.28 2.27 -3.87
CA LEU A 51 -6.11 1.81 -2.77
C LEU A 51 -7.60 1.82 -3.15
N GLU A 52 -8.10 2.91 -3.72
CA GLU A 52 -9.48 3.01 -4.18
C GLU A 52 -9.80 1.94 -5.22
N LEU A 53 -8.90 1.70 -6.16
CA LEU A 53 -9.03 0.65 -7.17
C LEU A 53 -9.08 -0.76 -6.55
N ALA A 54 -8.22 -1.05 -5.58
CA ALA A 54 -8.21 -2.32 -4.85
C ALA A 54 -9.52 -2.55 -4.10
N LEU A 55 -9.98 -1.53 -3.36
CA LEU A 55 -11.23 -1.58 -2.59
C LEU A 55 -12.47 -1.69 -3.47
N GLN A 56 -12.41 -1.16 -4.70
CA GLN A 56 -13.46 -1.34 -5.70
C GLN A 56 -13.50 -2.78 -6.21
N LYS A 57 -12.34 -3.36 -6.56
CA LYS A 57 -12.25 -4.74 -7.06
C LYS A 57 -12.61 -5.80 -6.03
N GLN A 58 -12.34 -5.55 -4.75
CA GLN A 58 -12.68 -6.49 -3.67
C GLN A 58 -14.21 -6.63 -3.48
N GLN A 59 -15.03 -5.71 -3.98
CA GLN A 59 -16.49 -5.76 -3.83
C GLN A 59 -17.11 -6.77 -4.81
N GLU A 60 -17.07 -8.06 -4.45
CA GLU A 60 -17.87 -9.10 -5.14
C GLU A 60 -19.37 -9.01 -4.78
N LYS A 61 -19.72 -8.32 -3.68
CA LYS A 61 -21.10 -8.14 -3.20
C LYS A 61 -21.41 -6.67 -2.96
N PRO A 62 -22.68 -6.25 -3.13
CA PRO A 62 -23.10 -4.89 -2.79
C PRO A 62 -22.70 -4.58 -1.34
N PRO A 63 -22.06 -3.42 -1.08
CA PRO A 63 -21.71 -3.06 0.28
C PRO A 63 -22.97 -3.00 1.13
N ALA A 64 -22.88 -3.47 2.38
CA ALA A 64 -23.91 -3.19 3.37
C ALA A 64 -24.08 -1.66 3.49
N GLN A 65 -25.31 -1.22 3.79
CA GLN A 65 -25.72 0.18 3.74
C GLN A 65 -24.84 1.14 4.59
N ASP A 66 -24.09 0.60 5.56
CA ASP A 66 -23.26 1.37 6.50
C ASP A 66 -21.75 1.12 6.36
N THR A 67 -21.29 0.63 5.20
CA THR A 67 -19.86 0.33 5.01
C THR A 67 -19.03 1.62 4.85
N THR A 68 -18.23 1.98 5.85
CA THR A 68 -17.32 3.14 5.82
C THR A 68 -16.06 2.85 5.01
N PHE A 69 -15.37 3.89 4.51
CA PHE A 69 -14.08 3.73 3.82
C PHE A 69 -13.06 2.98 4.69
N ASP A 70 -12.93 3.35 5.97
CA ASP A 70 -12.06 2.68 6.93
C ASP A 70 -12.41 1.20 7.11
N SER A 71 -13.69 0.84 7.17
CA SER A 71 -14.09 -0.58 7.27
C SER A 71 -13.71 -1.39 6.03
N LYS A 72 -13.74 -0.78 4.83
CA LYS A 72 -13.26 -1.41 3.60
C LYS A 72 -11.75 -1.62 3.65
N ILE A 73 -10.99 -0.61 4.11
CA ILE A 73 -9.54 -0.72 4.30
C ILE A 73 -9.22 -1.85 5.28
N GLN A 74 -9.88 -1.92 6.42
CA GLN A 74 -9.65 -2.98 7.41
C GLN A 74 -9.92 -4.37 6.83
N ALA A 75 -11.03 -4.54 6.10
CA ALA A 75 -11.35 -5.80 5.45
C ALA A 75 -10.34 -6.19 4.36
N TYR A 76 -9.75 -5.21 3.67
CA TYR A 76 -8.68 -5.41 2.70
C TYR A 76 -7.36 -5.80 3.37
N LEU A 77 -6.96 -5.09 4.42
CA LEU A 77 -5.74 -5.37 5.18
C LEU A 77 -5.78 -6.75 5.83
N ALA A 78 -6.93 -7.16 6.36
CA ALA A 78 -7.13 -8.50 6.93
C ALA A 78 -6.82 -9.64 5.94
N GLN A 79 -6.84 -9.37 4.64
CA GLN A 79 -6.54 -10.34 3.58
C GLN A 79 -5.18 -10.13 2.92
N THR A 80 -4.53 -8.97 3.08
CA THR A 80 -3.32 -8.60 2.33
C THR A 80 -2.11 -8.28 3.21
N PHE A 81 -2.32 -7.98 4.50
CA PHE A 81 -1.26 -7.73 5.48
C PHE A 81 -1.54 -8.60 6.71
N VAL A 82 -1.04 -9.84 6.69
CA VAL A 82 -1.40 -10.88 7.66
C VAL A 82 -0.16 -11.32 8.42
N VAL A 83 -0.17 -11.16 9.73
CA VAL A 83 0.83 -11.79 10.60
C VAL A 83 0.22 -13.03 11.21
N THR A 84 0.98 -14.12 11.16
CA THR A 84 0.61 -15.39 11.79
C THR A 84 1.59 -15.66 12.92
N ASP A 85 1.07 -16.04 14.09
CA ASP A 85 1.89 -16.39 15.25
C ASP A 85 2.63 -17.73 15.07
N ALA A 86 3.47 -18.08 16.05
CA ALA A 86 4.23 -19.33 16.03
C ALA A 86 3.36 -20.60 16.03
N ALA A 87 2.10 -20.50 16.46
CA ALA A 87 1.13 -21.59 16.48
C ALA A 87 0.29 -21.68 15.19
N GLY A 88 0.47 -20.75 14.24
CA GLY A 88 -0.27 -20.73 12.99
C GLY A 88 -1.57 -19.91 13.05
N HIS A 89 -1.85 -19.19 14.14
CA HIS A 89 -3.04 -18.35 14.24
C HIS A 89 -2.80 -16.95 13.67
N ILE A 90 -3.81 -16.40 13.01
CA ILE A 90 -3.78 -15.01 12.53
C ILE A 90 -3.82 -14.07 13.74
N ALA A 91 -2.82 -13.21 13.85
CA ALA A 91 -2.73 -12.21 14.89
C ALA A 91 -3.79 -11.12 14.67
N PRO A 92 -4.51 -10.67 15.72
CA PRO A 92 -5.52 -9.61 15.59
C PRO A 92 -4.91 -8.29 15.11
N LEU A 93 -5.55 -7.68 14.10
CA LEU A 93 -5.25 -6.33 13.62
C LEU A 93 -6.17 -5.31 14.30
N LEU A 94 -5.60 -4.26 14.87
CA LEU A 94 -6.30 -3.14 15.49
C LEU A 94 -6.13 -1.89 14.62
N TRP A 95 -7.23 -1.33 14.13
CA TRP A 95 -7.21 -0.10 13.35
C TRP A 95 -6.92 1.11 14.25
N VAL A 96 -5.97 1.96 13.84
CA VAL A 96 -5.67 3.22 14.54
C VAL A 96 -6.23 4.40 13.73
N GLY A 97 -5.99 4.44 12.43
CA GLY A 97 -6.48 5.53 11.59
C GLY A 97 -5.75 5.64 10.26
N ARG A 98 -5.95 6.76 9.58
CA ARG A 98 -5.27 7.10 8.34
C ARG A 98 -5.01 8.59 8.24
N GLU A 99 -3.95 8.96 7.54
CA GLU A 99 -3.57 10.34 7.29
C GLU A 99 -3.26 10.53 5.81
N LEU A 100 -3.87 11.55 5.21
CA LEU A 100 -3.60 11.94 3.84
C LEU A 100 -2.40 12.88 3.84
N GLU A 101 -1.37 12.56 3.08
CA GLU A 101 -0.18 13.38 3.01
C GLU A 101 -0.47 14.65 2.19
N ALA A 102 -0.66 15.79 2.88
CA ALA A 102 -1.17 17.01 2.26
C ALA A 102 -0.32 17.51 1.08
N ASP A 103 1.00 17.31 1.12
CA ASP A 103 1.89 17.73 0.03
C ASP A 103 1.78 16.87 -1.23
N SER A 104 1.38 15.61 -1.09
CA SER A 104 1.14 14.70 -2.23
C SER A 104 -0.10 15.09 -3.05
N LEU A 105 -1.00 15.93 -2.51
CA LEU A 105 -2.14 16.46 -3.27
C LEU A 105 -1.72 17.26 -4.50
N LYS A 106 -0.49 17.80 -4.49
CA LYS A 106 0.07 18.59 -5.60
C LYS A 106 0.61 17.71 -6.72
N SER A 107 0.90 16.43 -6.47
CA SER A 107 1.54 15.52 -7.44
C SER A 107 0.56 14.73 -8.31
N GLY A 108 -0.75 14.98 -8.20
CA GLY A 108 -1.78 14.31 -9.02
C GLY A 108 -2.10 12.87 -8.60
N ASP A 109 -1.27 12.29 -7.73
CA ASP A 109 -1.48 10.97 -7.12
C ASP A 109 -1.19 11.06 -5.62
N PRO A 110 -2.22 11.35 -4.81
CA PRO A 110 -2.08 11.54 -3.38
C PRO A 110 -1.67 10.24 -2.69
N VAL A 111 -0.91 10.39 -1.63
CA VAL A 111 -0.42 9.31 -0.78
C VAL A 111 -1.21 9.31 0.52
N LEU A 112 -1.62 8.12 0.95
CA LEU A 112 -2.34 7.87 2.20
C LEU A 112 -1.50 6.94 3.07
N THR A 113 -1.27 7.35 4.32
CA THR A 113 -0.66 6.50 5.34
C THR A 113 -1.75 5.87 6.20
N LEU A 114 -1.70 4.56 6.34
CA LEU A 114 -2.60 3.74 7.15
C LEU A 114 -1.88 3.32 8.42
N PHE A 115 -2.52 3.54 9.57
CA PHE A 115 -1.98 3.21 10.88
C PHE A 115 -2.79 2.07 11.49
N PHE A 116 -2.10 1.00 11.86
CA PHE A 116 -2.71 -0.14 12.55
C PHE A 116 -1.68 -0.86 13.40
N GLU A 117 -2.17 -1.65 14.35
CA GLU A 117 -1.34 -2.46 15.23
C GLU A 117 -1.68 -3.93 15.07
N ILE A 118 -0.72 -4.80 15.32
CA ILE A 118 -0.93 -6.25 15.37
C ILE A 118 -0.56 -6.76 16.76
N VAL A 119 -1.50 -7.44 17.40
CA VAL A 119 -1.35 -7.94 18.77
C VAL A 119 -0.55 -9.24 18.78
N LEU A 120 0.59 -9.27 19.49
CA LEU A 120 1.53 -10.38 19.53
C LEU A 120 1.94 -10.70 20.98
N PRO A 121 1.06 -11.34 21.78
CA PRO A 121 1.31 -11.55 23.21
C PRO A 121 2.50 -12.45 23.53
N GLN A 122 2.94 -13.25 22.56
CA GLN A 122 4.10 -14.14 22.67
C GLN A 122 5.37 -13.54 22.05
N GLY A 123 5.30 -12.28 21.60
CA GLY A 123 6.37 -11.60 20.87
C GLY A 123 6.42 -11.96 19.39
N LEU A 124 7.47 -11.49 18.70
CA LEU A 124 7.68 -11.70 17.27
C LEU A 124 8.30 -13.05 16.92
N GLN A 125 8.81 -13.79 17.90
CA GLN A 125 9.57 -15.01 17.62
C GLN A 125 8.73 -16.02 16.87
N ALA A 126 9.27 -16.51 15.75
CA ALA A 126 8.61 -17.45 14.85
C ALA A 126 7.29 -16.95 14.22
N CYS A 127 6.96 -15.66 14.38
CA CYS A 127 5.87 -15.05 13.65
C CYS A 127 6.24 -14.94 12.17
N THR A 128 5.26 -15.09 11.31
CA THR A 128 5.42 -14.90 9.87
C THR A 128 4.55 -13.73 9.41
N LEU A 129 5.08 -12.90 8.53
CA LEU A 129 4.34 -11.81 7.91
C LEU A 129 4.11 -12.13 6.45
N ARG A 130 2.85 -12.16 6.03
CA ARG A 130 2.43 -12.05 4.64
C ARG A 130 2.09 -10.61 4.29
N HIS A 131 2.82 -10.03 3.34
CA HIS A 131 2.55 -8.70 2.80
C HIS A 131 2.30 -8.78 1.29
N ALA A 132 1.06 -8.53 0.89
CA ALA A 132 0.57 -8.76 -0.47
C ALA A 132 -0.34 -7.62 -0.97
N VAL A 133 -0.19 -6.43 -0.41
CA VAL A 133 -0.98 -5.24 -0.78
C VAL A 133 -0.75 -4.95 -2.27
N PHE A 134 -1.85 -4.92 -3.03
CA PHE A 134 -1.96 -4.65 -4.47
C PHE A 134 -1.42 -5.73 -5.40
N ASN A 135 -1.06 -6.92 -4.90
CA ASN A 135 -0.60 -8.03 -5.75
C ASN A 135 -1.70 -8.54 -6.71
N GLU A 136 -2.96 -8.25 -6.42
CA GLU A 136 -4.12 -8.51 -7.28
C GLU A 136 -4.33 -7.44 -8.36
N LEU A 137 -3.69 -6.28 -8.23
CA LEU A 137 -3.76 -5.19 -9.19
C LEU A 137 -2.61 -5.25 -10.19
N PHE A 138 -1.39 -5.42 -9.70
CA PHE A 138 -0.17 -5.24 -10.49
C PHE A 138 0.78 -6.45 -10.36
N GLU A 139 1.20 -7.01 -11.49
CA GLU A 139 2.12 -8.16 -11.55
C GLU A 139 3.54 -7.82 -11.11
N ASP A 140 3.91 -6.55 -11.24
CA ASP A 140 5.21 -5.98 -10.87
C ASP A 140 5.17 -5.24 -9.52
N GLN A 141 4.09 -5.37 -8.76
CA GLN A 141 3.97 -4.77 -7.43
C GLN A 141 5.14 -5.21 -6.53
N VAL A 142 5.73 -4.22 -5.87
CA VAL A 142 6.77 -4.41 -4.85
C VAL A 142 6.30 -3.81 -3.53
N GLN A 143 6.49 -4.54 -2.42
CA GLN A 143 6.28 -4.00 -1.09
C GLN A 143 7.59 -3.96 -0.30
N LEU A 144 7.93 -2.80 0.24
CA LEU A 144 9.10 -2.63 1.10
C LEU A 144 8.65 -2.51 2.54
N LEU A 145 9.17 -3.38 3.42
CA LEU A 145 9.00 -3.29 4.86
C LEU A 145 10.31 -2.91 5.52
N SER A 146 10.29 -1.86 6.34
CA SER A 146 11.34 -1.56 7.32
C SER A 146 10.85 -1.97 8.70
N LEU A 147 11.48 -2.98 9.30
CA LEU A 147 11.14 -3.52 10.62
C LEU A 147 12.16 -3.08 11.67
N ARG A 148 11.68 -2.54 12.79
CA ARG A 148 12.47 -2.20 13.96
C ARG A 148 12.09 -3.04 15.17
N ILE A 149 13.09 -3.65 15.80
CA ILE A 149 12.96 -4.40 17.06
C ILE A 149 14.02 -3.85 18.02
N GLY A 150 13.58 -3.03 18.99
CA GLY A 150 14.51 -2.28 19.83
C GLY A 150 15.45 -1.40 19.00
N SER A 151 16.76 -1.64 19.09
CA SER A 151 17.79 -0.94 18.31
C SER A 151 18.08 -1.56 16.94
N GLN A 152 17.59 -2.78 16.69
CA GLN A 152 17.83 -3.48 15.44
C GLN A 152 16.86 -3.00 14.37
N LYS A 153 17.38 -2.74 13.16
CA LYS A 153 16.60 -2.40 11.97
C LYS A 153 16.89 -3.41 10.88
N SER A 154 15.87 -3.81 10.16
CA SER A 154 16.01 -4.67 9.00
C SER A 154 15.02 -4.28 7.91
N GLN A 155 15.34 -4.60 6.66
CA GLN A 155 14.44 -4.37 5.53
C GLN A 155 14.09 -5.69 4.86
N ARG A 156 12.87 -5.78 4.35
CA ARG A 156 12.35 -6.92 3.59
C ARG A 156 11.61 -6.42 2.37
N LEU A 157 11.84 -7.10 1.25
CA LEU A 157 11.13 -6.85 0.01
C LEU A 157 10.16 -8.01 -0.22
N PHE A 158 8.91 -7.68 -0.52
CA PHE A 158 7.89 -8.63 -0.93
C PHE A 158 7.49 -8.34 -2.37
N SER A 159 7.14 -9.41 -3.08
CA SER A 159 6.56 -9.33 -4.41
C SER A 159 5.84 -10.64 -4.71
N LYS A 160 4.96 -10.63 -5.70
CA LYS A 160 4.25 -11.83 -6.17
C LYS A 160 5.18 -12.97 -6.61
N LYS A 161 6.42 -12.64 -7.03
CA LYS A 161 7.38 -13.59 -7.65
C LYS A 161 8.44 -14.13 -6.68
N ALA A 162 8.78 -13.42 -5.61
CA ALA A 162 9.93 -13.75 -4.78
C ALA A 162 9.53 -14.41 -3.46
N VAL A 163 8.78 -13.70 -2.60
CA VAL A 163 8.38 -14.17 -1.28
C VAL A 163 7.15 -13.40 -0.85
N ALA A 164 6.02 -14.09 -0.63
CA ALA A 164 4.83 -13.47 -0.07
C ALA A 164 4.86 -13.45 1.48
N GLN A 165 5.70 -14.28 2.11
CA GLN A 165 5.72 -14.51 3.56
C GLN A 165 7.14 -14.65 4.13
N VAL A 166 7.49 -13.88 5.17
CA VAL A 166 8.83 -13.88 5.79
C VAL A 166 8.73 -14.09 7.30
N LEU A 167 9.71 -14.78 7.87
CA LEU A 167 9.88 -14.94 9.31
C LEU A 167 10.36 -13.62 9.95
N LEU A 168 9.69 -13.19 11.01
CA LEU A 168 10.07 -12.03 11.80
C LEU A 168 11.11 -12.49 12.85
N GLN A 169 12.39 -12.35 12.51
CA GLN A 169 13.54 -12.61 13.40
C GLN A 169 14.36 -11.34 13.57
#